data_AF-A0A495PYJ3-F1
#
_entry.id   AF-A0A495PYJ3-F1
#
_cell.length_a   1.000
_cell.length_b   1.000
_cell.length_c   1.000
_cell.angle_alpha   90.00
_cell.angle_beta   90.00
_cell.angle_gamma   90.00
#
_symmetry.space_group_name_H-M   'P 1'
#
loop_
_entity.id
_entity.type
_entity.pdbx_description
1 polymer ?
#
loop_
_entity_poly.entity_id
_entity_poly.type
_entity_poly.pdbx_seq_one_letter_code
_entity_poly.pdbx_strand_id
1 'polypeptide(L)'
;MQKACPECGEKIIGRTDKKFCSDYCRNAYNNKINKDSTNLVRNVNNLLRKNYRILQELNPTDKTKTSKSKLLAKGFNFEYFTSIYTTKTGTVYYFVYDQGYLPLEGDYFALVKRN
;
A
#
# COMPACT_ATOMS: atom_id res chain seq x y z
N MET A 1 37.58 24.53 -8.86
CA MET A 1 37.07 23.21 -9.29
C MET A 1 35.83 23.39 -10.14
N GLN A 2 35.71 22.64 -11.24
CA GLN A 2 34.50 22.66 -12.07
C GLN A 2 33.41 21.83 -11.38
N LYS A 3 32.19 22.37 -11.24
CA LYS A 3 31.06 21.61 -10.67
C LYS A 3 30.60 20.54 -11.66
N ALA A 4 30.55 19.29 -11.23
CA ALA A 4 30.02 18.17 -11.99
C ALA A 4 28.55 17.89 -11.62
N CYS A 5 27.77 17.41 -12.58
CA CYS A 5 26.40 17.00 -12.33
C CYS A 5 26.37 15.71 -11.49
N PRO A 6 25.57 15.65 -10.40
CA PRO A 6 25.51 14.45 -9.57
C PRO A 6 24.79 13.25 -10.23
N GLU A 7 24.13 13.45 -11.37
CA GLU A 7 23.44 12.37 -12.11
C GLU A 7 24.31 11.76 -13.22
N CYS A 8 24.89 12.59 -14.11
CA CYS A 8 25.63 12.12 -15.28
C CYS A 8 27.14 12.37 -15.20
N GLY A 9 27.63 13.09 -14.18
CA GLY A 9 29.05 13.45 -14.05
C GLY A 9 29.54 14.54 -15.00
N GLU A 10 28.73 14.99 -15.96
CA GLU A 10 29.11 16.04 -16.90
C GLU A 10 29.34 17.39 -16.21
N LYS A 11 30.19 18.22 -16.82
CA LYS A 11 30.44 19.58 -16.36
C LYS A 11 29.17 20.42 -16.40
N ILE A 12 28.87 21.12 -15.31
CA ILE A 12 27.77 22.08 -15.26
C ILE A 12 28.22 23.39 -15.93
N ILE A 13 27.48 23.79 -16.96
CA ILE A 13 27.63 25.07 -17.65
C ILE A 13 26.40 25.94 -17.36
N GLY A 14 26.63 27.21 -17.06
CA GLY A 14 25.60 28.22 -16.78
C GLY A 14 25.75 28.83 -15.39
N ARG A 15 24.62 29.19 -14.77
CA ARG A 15 24.58 29.91 -13.48
C ARG A 15 25.42 29.24 -12.39
N THR A 16 26.02 30.05 -11.53
CA THR A 16 26.91 29.62 -10.42
C THR A 16 26.25 28.67 -9.43
N ASP A 17 24.93 28.80 -9.22
CA ASP A 17 24.11 27.99 -8.31
C ASP A 17 23.52 26.72 -8.95
N LYS A 18 23.74 26.50 -10.26
CA LYS A 18 23.21 25.34 -10.98
C LYS A 18 23.79 24.04 -10.40
N LYS A 19 22.90 23.13 -9.99
CA LYS A 19 23.23 21.82 -9.38
C LYS A 19 23.19 20.64 -10.36
N PHE A 20 22.44 20.75 -11.46
CA PHE A 20 22.28 19.70 -12.47
C PHE A 20 22.54 20.27 -13.86
N CYS A 21 23.10 19.49 -14.79
CA CYS A 21 23.37 19.97 -16.15
C CYS A 21 22.07 20.26 -16.93
N SER A 22 21.00 19.49 -16.66
CA SER A 22 19.68 19.57 -17.29
C SER A 22 18.55 19.25 -16.30
N ASP A 23 17.32 19.62 -16.67
CA ASP A 23 16.12 19.24 -15.91
C ASP A 23 15.88 17.73 -15.94
N TYR A 24 16.27 17.05 -17.04
CA TYR A 24 16.27 15.58 -17.11
C TYR A 24 17.13 14.97 -16.00
N CYS A 25 18.38 15.44 -15.84
CA CYS A 25 19.28 14.94 -14.81
C CYS A 25 18.76 15.22 -13.39
N ARG A 26 18.11 16.37 -13.17
CA ARG A 26 17.45 16.67 -11.88
C ARG A 26 16.36 15.65 -11.57
N ASN A 27 15.50 15.37 -12.56
CA ASN A 27 14.38 14.43 -12.39
C ASN A 27 14.87 12.99 -12.21
N ALA A 28 15.84 12.54 -13.00
CA ALA A 28 16.43 11.21 -12.88
C ALA A 28 17.07 10.98 -11.49
N TYR A 29 17.83 11.95 -11.01
CA TYR A 29 18.45 11.91 -9.69
C TYR A 29 17.40 11.82 -8.56
N ASN A 30 16.37 12.68 -8.63
CA ASN A 30 15.29 12.66 -7.64
C ASN A 30 14.48 11.36 -7.68
N ASN A 31 14.23 10.81 -8.87
CA ASN A 31 13.56 9.52 -9.04
C ASN A 31 14.38 8.36 -8.46
N LYS A 32 15.71 8.38 -8.60
CA LYS A 32 16.61 7.39 -7.98
C LYS A 32 16.56 7.47 -6.46
N ILE A 33 16.65 8.67 -5.88
CA ILE A 33 16.60 8.85 -4.42
C ILE A 33 15.27 8.34 -3.84
N ASN A 34 14.16 8.64 -4.50
CA ASN A 34 12.83 8.28 -4.00
C ASN A 34 12.39 6.88 -4.41
N LYS A 35 13.22 6.11 -5.13
CA LYS A 35 12.81 4.84 -5.74
C LYS A 35 12.31 3.83 -4.70
N ASP A 36 13.07 3.61 -3.65
CA ASP A 36 12.78 2.55 -2.68
C ASP A 36 11.58 2.89 -1.80
N SER A 37 11.50 4.14 -1.31
CA SER A 37 10.34 4.63 -0.55
C SER A 37 9.05 4.61 -1.40
N THR A 38 9.14 5.03 -2.67
CA THR A 38 7.99 4.99 -3.59
C THR A 38 7.58 3.55 -3.93
N ASN A 39 8.54 2.63 -4.05
CA ASN A 39 8.26 1.21 -4.30
C ASN A 39 7.57 0.55 -3.11
N LEU A 40 8.03 0.78 -1.89
CA LEU A 40 7.39 0.26 -0.68
C LEU A 40 5.93 0.71 -0.60
N VAL A 41 5.69 2.03 -0.68
CA VAL A 41 4.34 2.60 -0.61
C VAL A 41 3.45 2.05 -1.74
N ARG A 42 3.98 1.94 -2.96
CA ARG A 42 3.25 1.36 -4.09
C ARG A 42 2.86 -0.10 -3.84
N ASN A 43 3.76 -0.91 -3.30
CA ASN A 43 3.52 -2.32 -3.03
C ASN A 43 2.48 -2.52 -1.92
N VAL A 44 2.57 -1.75 -0.83
CA VAL A 44 1.56 -1.74 0.24
C VAL A 44 0.19 -1.37 -0.31
N ASN A 45 0.11 -0.31 -1.13
CA ASN A 45 -1.15 0.11 -1.76
C ASN A 45 -1.71 -0.96 -2.70
N ASN A 46 -0.86 -1.70 -3.41
CA ASN A 46 -1.30 -2.81 -4.26
C ASN A 46 -1.87 -3.97 -3.43
N LEU A 47 -1.26 -4.31 -2.30
CA LEU A 47 -1.77 -5.33 -1.37
C LEU A 47 -3.10 -4.91 -0.75
N LEU A 48 -3.22 -3.67 -0.28
CA LEU A 48 -4.48 -3.12 0.24
C LEU A 48 -5.59 -3.15 -0.81
N ARG A 49 -5.31 -2.74 -2.06
CA ARG A 49 -6.30 -2.82 -3.16
C ARG A 49 -6.71 -4.26 -3.48
N LYS A 50 -5.77 -5.20 -3.43
CA LYS A 50 -6.07 -6.63 -3.63
C LYS A 50 -6.97 -7.15 -2.52
N ASN A 51 -6.62 -6.89 -1.27
CA ASN A 51 -7.43 -7.25 -0.11
C ASN A 51 -8.84 -6.67 -0.21
N TYR A 52 -8.95 -5.39 -0.55
CA TYR A 52 -10.23 -4.70 -0.72
C TYR A 52 -11.14 -5.42 -1.75
N ARG A 53 -10.61 -5.72 -2.94
CA ARG A 53 -11.34 -6.43 -3.99
C ARG A 53 -11.81 -7.82 -3.54
N ILE A 54 -10.96 -8.55 -2.82
CA ILE A 54 -11.30 -9.88 -2.29
C ILE A 54 -12.45 -9.79 -1.29
N LEU A 55 -12.41 -8.81 -0.38
CA LEU A 55 -13.49 -8.61 0.58
C LEU A 55 -14.79 -8.24 -0.12
N GLN A 56 -14.78 -7.32 -1.09
CA GLN A 56 -15.96 -6.96 -1.88
C GLN A 56 -16.54 -8.18 -2.62
N GLU A 57 -15.69 -8.99 -3.25
CA GLU A 57 -16.12 -10.18 -4.00
C GLU A 57 -16.76 -11.24 -3.07
N LEU A 58 -16.17 -11.44 -1.89
CA LEU A 58 -16.65 -12.44 -0.93
C LEU A 58 -17.79 -11.93 -0.05
N ASN A 59 -18.07 -10.62 -0.05
CA ASN A 59 -19.09 -9.98 0.77
C ASN A 59 -20.17 -9.23 -0.06
N PRO A 60 -20.85 -9.90 -1.02
CA PRO A 60 -21.81 -9.25 -1.93
C PRO A 60 -23.06 -8.69 -1.24
N THR A 61 -23.39 -9.16 -0.05
CA THR A 61 -24.58 -8.77 0.72
C THR A 61 -24.22 -7.93 1.96
N ASP A 62 -23.06 -7.29 1.96
CA ASP A 62 -22.50 -6.45 3.04
C ASP A 62 -22.25 -7.17 4.38
N LYS A 63 -22.73 -8.40 4.55
CA LYS A 63 -22.43 -9.29 5.68
C LYS A 63 -22.45 -10.76 5.24
N THR A 64 -21.31 -11.42 5.35
CA THR A 64 -21.12 -12.83 4.94
C THR A 64 -20.16 -13.58 5.86
N LYS A 65 -20.08 -14.90 5.72
CA LYS A 65 -19.12 -15.76 6.41
C LYS A 65 -18.25 -16.48 5.39
N THR A 66 -16.94 -16.50 5.60
CA THR A 66 -15.98 -17.19 4.74
C THR A 66 -14.92 -17.92 5.57
N SER A 67 -14.26 -18.93 5.02
CA SER A 67 -13.13 -19.58 5.68
C SER A 67 -11.84 -18.79 5.46
N LYS A 68 -10.88 -18.94 6.39
CA LYS A 68 -9.52 -18.45 6.26
C LYS A 68 -8.84 -18.99 4.99
N SER A 69 -9.04 -20.27 4.71
CA SER A 69 -8.48 -20.94 3.53
C SER A 69 -8.94 -20.30 2.21
N LYS A 70 -10.21 -19.88 2.11
CA LYS A 70 -10.75 -19.22 0.92
C LYS A 70 -10.15 -17.84 0.69
N LEU A 71 -9.93 -17.08 1.77
CA LEU A 71 -9.23 -15.79 1.73
C LEU A 71 -7.77 -15.97 1.27
N LEU A 72 -7.05 -16.91 1.88
CA LEU A 72 -5.66 -17.22 1.52
C LEU A 72 -5.52 -17.71 0.07
N ALA A 73 -6.45 -18.54 -0.42
CA ALA A 73 -6.45 -19.03 -1.80
C ALA A 73 -6.62 -17.90 -2.84
N LYS A 74 -7.35 -16.84 -2.49
CA LYS A 74 -7.43 -15.60 -3.31
C LYS A 74 -6.21 -14.68 -3.12
N GLY A 75 -5.30 -15.04 -2.22
CA GLY A 75 -4.10 -14.30 -1.87
C GLY A 75 -4.40 -13.04 -1.08
N PHE A 76 -5.40 -13.10 -0.19
CA PHE A 76 -5.63 -12.11 0.85
C PHE A 76 -4.48 -12.12 1.86
N ASN A 77 -3.99 -10.95 2.26
CA ASN A 77 -2.94 -10.82 3.26
C ASN A 77 -3.47 -10.13 4.53
N PHE A 78 -3.57 -10.88 5.62
CA PHE A 78 -4.11 -10.42 6.91
C PHE A 78 -3.25 -9.36 7.62
N GLU A 79 -2.00 -9.15 7.20
CA GLU A 79 -1.11 -8.12 7.75
C GLU A 79 -1.43 -6.71 7.25
N TYR A 80 -2.21 -6.60 6.16
CA TYR A 80 -2.49 -5.31 5.51
C TYR A 80 -3.96 -4.91 5.68
N PHE A 81 -4.17 -4.01 6.64
CA PHE A 81 -5.44 -3.34 6.93
C PHE A 81 -5.20 -1.85 7.19
N THR A 82 -6.25 -1.04 7.05
CA THR A 82 -6.20 0.42 7.23
C THR A 82 -6.66 0.87 8.61
N SER A 83 -7.51 0.11 9.29
CA SER A 83 -7.98 0.46 10.64
C SER A 83 -8.44 -0.75 11.44
N ILE A 84 -8.46 -0.58 12.76
CA ILE A 84 -8.96 -1.57 13.72
C ILE A 84 -10.13 -0.94 14.48
N TYR A 85 -11.12 -1.76 14.81
CA TYR A 85 -12.20 -1.36 15.71
C TYR A 85 -12.48 -2.47 16.71
N THR A 86 -12.46 -2.11 17.99
CA THR A 86 -12.73 -3.04 19.09
C THR A 86 -14.07 -2.70 19.72
N THR A 87 -14.97 -3.68 19.82
CA THR A 87 -16.26 -3.49 20.49
C THR A 87 -16.09 -3.45 22.01
N LYS A 88 -17.12 -2.99 22.72
CA LYS A 88 -17.16 -3.03 24.20
C LYS A 88 -16.99 -4.43 24.77
N THR A 89 -17.35 -5.47 24.01
CA THR A 89 -17.22 -6.89 24.38
C THR A 89 -15.84 -7.47 24.03
N GLY A 90 -14.90 -6.65 23.53
CA GLY A 90 -13.54 -7.08 23.19
C GLY A 90 -13.39 -7.67 21.78
N THR A 91 -14.44 -7.70 20.97
CA THR A 91 -14.38 -8.23 19.60
C THR A 91 -13.62 -7.26 18.69
N VAL A 92 -12.57 -7.75 18.03
CA VAL A 92 -11.70 -6.94 17.17
C VAL A 92 -12.10 -7.13 15.70
N TYR A 93 -12.32 -6.01 15.03
CA TYR A 93 -12.57 -5.91 13.60
C TYR A 93 -11.36 -5.29 12.92
N TYR A 94 -10.98 -5.86 11.79
CA TYR A 94 -9.92 -5.34 10.93
C TYR A 94 -10.55 -4.84 9.64
N PHE A 95 -10.22 -3.61 9.25
CA PHE A 95 -10.83 -2.96 8.09
C PHE A 95 -9.81 -2.63 7.02
N VAL A 96 -10.18 -2.86 5.77
CA VAL A 96 -9.56 -2.32 4.57
C VAL A 96 -10.58 -1.33 3.97
N TYR A 97 -10.38 -0.05 4.24
CA TYR A 97 -11.35 1.02 3.97
C TYR A 97 -12.72 0.72 4.61
N ASP A 98 -13.79 0.62 3.82
CA ASP A 98 -15.15 0.29 4.28
C ASP A 98 -15.40 -1.21 4.46
N GLN A 99 -14.52 -2.08 3.95
CA GLN A 99 -14.68 -3.53 4.07
C GLN A 99 -13.94 -4.05 5.31
N GLY A 100 -14.59 -4.89 6.10
CA GLY A 100 -14.06 -5.41 7.35
C GLY A 100 -14.14 -6.92 7.47
N TYR A 101 -13.29 -7.47 8.32
CA TYR A 101 -13.32 -8.86 8.73
C TYR A 101 -13.05 -9.01 10.23
N LEU A 102 -13.64 -10.03 10.85
CA LEU A 102 -13.31 -10.45 12.21
C LEU A 102 -13.19 -11.98 12.29
N PRO A 103 -12.29 -12.51 13.13
CA PRO A 103 -12.17 -13.95 13.34
C PRO A 103 -13.41 -14.50 14.06
N LEU A 104 -13.81 -15.69 13.66
CA LEU A 104 -14.80 -16.54 14.30
C LEU A 104 -14.14 -17.87 14.71
N GLU A 105 -14.87 -18.71 15.43
CA GLU A 105 -14.43 -20.07 15.74
C GLU A 105 -14.21 -20.92 14.47
N GLY A 106 -13.27 -21.86 14.55
CA GLY A 106 -13.02 -22.86 13.49
C GLY A 106 -12.37 -22.31 12.21
N ASP A 107 -11.47 -21.33 12.31
CA ASP A 107 -10.80 -20.69 11.16
C ASP A 107 -11.77 -20.03 10.16
N TYR A 108 -12.91 -19.54 10.64
CA TYR A 108 -13.83 -18.72 9.87
C TYR A 108 -13.64 -17.23 10.16
N PHE A 109 -14.09 -16.42 9.22
CA PHE A 109 -14.18 -14.97 9.34
C PHE A 109 -15.59 -14.52 8.97
N ALA A 110 -16.12 -13.56 9.74
CA ALA A 110 -17.26 -12.77 9.28
C ALA A 110 -16.73 -11.57 8.51
N LEU A 111 -17.28 -11.31 7.33
CA LEU A 111 -17.03 -10.11 6.55
C LEU A 111 -18.18 -9.13 6.76
N VAL A 112 -17.85 -7.85 6.84
CA VAL A 112 -18.81 -6.76 7.04
C VAL A 112 -18.45 -5.55 6.17
N LYS A 113 -19.42 -4.71 5.84
CA LYS A 113 -19.17 -3.39 5.22
C LYS A 113 -19.67 -2.27 6.14
N ARG A 114 -18.90 -1.18 6.21
CA ARG A 114 -19.32 0.09 6.81
C ARG A 114 -19.92 0.99 5.73
N ASN A 115 -21.00 1.69 6.06
CA ASN A 115 -21.53 2.79 5.25
C ASN A 115 -20.84 4.09 5.62
#